data_AF-A0A409XJ46-F1
#
_entry.id   AF-A0A409XJ46-F1
#
_cell.length_a   1.000
_cell.length_b   1.000
_cell.length_c   1.000
_cell.angle_alpha   90.00
_cell.angle_beta   90.00
_cell.angle_gamma   90.00
#
_symmetry.space_group_name_H-M   'P 1'
#
loop_
_entity.id
_entity.type
_entity.pdbx_description
1 polymer ?
#
loop_
_entity_poly.entity_id
_entity_poly.type
_entity_poly.pdbx_seq_one_letter_code
_entity_poly.pdbx_strand_id
1 'polypeptide(L)'
;MSTPDDFPPSVAILKMYYGCVKNLQSYLTSILAVSDNQFDSQELIRSDYDSQSYIDLLKSSYIGAKDFKLLKKFQFSDQLLDMRELLDNAQERIFRERRGKNIITSGYRLASHANDNGKKGMARMGITNYFLNTVITAFQAPEWETLLSR
;
A
#
# COMPACT_ATOMS: atom_id res chain seq x y z
N MET A 1 33.23 -2.58 -4.48
CA MET A 1 33.01 -3.35 -3.24
C MET A 1 31.82 -2.72 -2.54
N SER A 2 30.63 -3.25 -2.74
CA SER A 2 29.40 -2.75 -2.11
C SER A 2 29.32 -3.36 -0.72
N THR A 3 29.25 -2.52 0.32
CA THR A 3 29.07 -2.95 1.70
C THR A 3 27.78 -3.76 1.84
N PRO A 4 27.73 -4.78 2.73
CA PRO A 4 26.47 -5.41 3.07
C PRO A 4 25.53 -4.31 3.57
N ASP A 5 24.32 -4.24 3.01
CA ASP A 5 23.29 -3.30 3.46
C ASP A 5 23.10 -3.47 4.97
N ASP A 6 23.60 -2.50 5.76
CA ASP A 6 23.39 -2.42 7.20
C ASP A 6 21.92 -2.07 7.44
N PHE A 7 21.08 -3.08 7.34
CA PHE A 7 19.67 -2.93 7.69
C PHE A 7 19.54 -2.60 9.17
N PRO A 8 18.58 -1.73 9.55
CA PRO A 8 18.27 -1.47 10.95
C PRO A 8 18.02 -2.77 11.72
N PRO A 9 18.34 -2.85 13.03
CA PRO A 9 18.11 -4.04 13.84
C PRO A 9 16.67 -4.57 13.79
N SER A 10 15.69 -3.70 13.57
CA SER A 10 14.28 -4.05 13.39
C SER A 10 14.02 -4.97 12.20
N VAL A 11 14.84 -4.91 11.13
CA VAL A 11 14.69 -5.75 9.95
C VAL A 11 15.00 -7.21 10.27
N ALA A 12 15.95 -7.48 11.17
CA ALA A 12 16.22 -8.85 11.62
C ALA A 12 14.99 -9.46 12.31
N ILE A 13 14.29 -8.66 13.12
CA ILE A 13 13.03 -9.05 13.75
C ILE A 13 11.96 -9.34 12.69
N LEU A 14 11.78 -8.43 11.72
CA LEU A 14 10.81 -8.62 10.64
C LEU A 14 11.10 -9.90 9.84
N LYS A 15 12.36 -10.22 9.55
CA LYS A 15 12.74 -11.44 8.83
C LYS A 15 12.34 -12.72 9.56
N MET A 16 12.30 -12.72 10.90
CA MET A 16 11.82 -13.88 11.66
C MET A 16 10.32 -14.13 11.49
N TYR A 17 9.51 -13.08 11.39
CA TYR A 17 8.05 -13.20 11.23
C TYR A 17 7.62 -13.43 9.78
N TYR A 18 8.32 -12.77 8.85
CA TYR A 18 7.91 -12.71 7.46
C TYR A 18 8.75 -13.58 6.54
N GLY A 19 9.94 -14.08 6.90
CA GLY A 19 10.77 -14.90 6.01
C GLY A 19 11.46 -14.11 4.89
N CYS A 20 10.75 -13.20 4.21
CA CYS A 20 11.34 -12.25 3.26
C CYS A 20 10.97 -10.81 3.63
N VAL A 21 11.97 -9.93 3.64
CA VAL A 21 11.82 -8.50 3.87
C VAL A 21 12.63 -7.75 2.81
N LYS A 22 11.98 -6.80 2.13
CA LYS A 22 12.62 -5.88 1.16
C LYS A 22 12.27 -4.45 1.54
N ASN A 23 13.12 -3.49 1.19
CA ASN A 23 12.68 -2.09 1.21
C ASN A 23 11.64 -1.87 0.08
N LEU A 24 10.86 -0.79 0.21
CA LEU A 24 9.76 -0.49 -0.71
C LEU A 24 10.28 -0.29 -2.15
N GLN A 25 11.38 0.44 -2.33
CA GLN A 25 11.99 0.66 -3.63
C GLN A 25 12.34 -0.66 -4.36
N SER A 26 13.14 -1.52 -3.73
CA SER A 26 13.55 -2.82 -4.28
C SER A 26 12.38 -3.76 -4.51
N TYR A 27 11.34 -3.68 -3.68
CA TYR A 27 10.12 -4.43 -3.91
C TYR A 27 9.39 -3.96 -5.16
N LEU A 28 9.13 -2.65 -5.29
CA LEU A 28 8.44 -2.05 -6.44
C LEU A 28 9.19 -2.33 -7.74
N THR A 29 10.52 -2.15 -7.77
CA THR A 29 11.34 -2.49 -8.92
C THR A 29 11.17 -3.95 -9.32
N SER A 30 11.03 -4.87 -8.35
CA SER A 30 10.87 -6.29 -8.65
C SER A 30 9.48 -6.68 -9.19
N ILE A 31 8.42 -5.90 -8.92
CA ILE A 31 7.06 -6.21 -9.36
C ILE A 31 6.63 -5.42 -10.61
N LEU A 32 7.23 -4.26 -10.84
CA LEU A 32 6.94 -3.39 -11.99
C LEU A 32 7.78 -3.77 -13.23
N ALA A 33 8.92 -4.43 -13.04
CA ALA A 33 9.84 -4.76 -14.12
C ALA A 33 9.37 -5.92 -15.01
N VAL A 34 8.29 -5.76 -15.80
CA VAL A 34 7.99 -6.64 -16.94
C VAL A 34 7.07 -5.93 -17.96
N SER A 35 7.47 -5.60 -19.19
CA SER A 35 7.47 -6.57 -20.31
C SER A 35 8.33 -6.26 -21.53
N ASP A 36 9.03 -5.13 -21.65
CA ASP A 36 9.93 -4.88 -22.78
C ASP A 36 11.16 -4.08 -22.35
N ASN A 37 12.34 -4.47 -22.85
CA ASN A 37 13.69 -4.00 -22.50
C ASN A 37 13.97 -2.51 -22.80
N GLN A 38 13.05 -1.57 -22.56
CA GLN A 38 13.23 -0.18 -22.99
C GLN A 38 13.19 0.88 -21.89
N PHE A 39 12.69 0.58 -20.68
CA PHE A 39 12.64 1.57 -19.60
C PHE A 39 13.36 1.08 -18.34
N ASP A 40 14.23 1.94 -17.81
CA ASP A 40 14.84 1.72 -16.49
C ASP A 40 13.72 1.77 -15.45
N SER A 41 13.48 0.64 -14.78
CA SER A 41 12.45 0.52 -13.74
C SER A 41 12.69 1.49 -12.58
N GLN A 42 13.89 2.03 -12.43
CA GLN A 42 14.16 3.09 -11.47
C GLN A 42 13.59 4.45 -11.88
N GLU A 43 13.62 4.79 -13.17
CA GLU A 43 13.06 6.05 -13.69
C GLU A 43 11.53 6.09 -13.60
N LEU A 44 10.90 4.92 -13.67
CA LEU A 44 9.45 4.80 -13.49
C LEU A 44 9.02 5.11 -12.04
N ILE A 45 9.82 4.66 -11.07
CA ILE A 45 9.47 4.79 -9.64
C ILE A 45 9.95 6.14 -9.08
N ARG A 46 11.01 6.71 -9.65
CA ARG A 46 11.66 7.91 -9.15
C ARG A 46 12.02 8.87 -10.28
N SER A 47 11.72 10.14 -10.07
CA SER A 47 12.22 11.27 -10.86
C SER A 47 13.25 12.07 -10.06
N ASP A 48 14.15 12.76 -10.76
CA ASP A 48 15.12 13.67 -10.14
C ASP A 48 14.47 14.86 -9.43
N TYR A 49 13.20 15.16 -9.75
CA TYR A 49 12.42 16.23 -9.15
C TYR A 49 11.57 15.79 -7.94
N ASP A 50 11.66 14.53 -7.54
CA ASP A 50 10.87 14.04 -6.42
C ASP A 50 11.31 14.67 -5.08
N SER A 51 10.35 14.88 -4.20
CA SER A 51 10.61 15.41 -2.86
C SER A 51 11.48 14.46 -2.02
N GLN A 52 12.26 15.02 -1.10
CA GLN A 52 13.07 14.20 -0.18
C GLN A 52 12.19 13.25 0.66
N SER A 53 11.01 13.70 1.09
CA SER A 53 10.06 12.87 1.85
C SER A 53 9.61 11.62 1.08
N TYR A 54 9.39 11.75 -0.23
CA TYR A 54 9.07 10.60 -1.08
C TYR A 54 10.26 9.65 -1.23
N ILE A 55 11.46 10.18 -1.42
CA ILE A 55 12.68 9.38 -1.50
C ILE A 55 12.91 8.63 -0.18
N ASP A 56 12.68 9.28 0.95
CA ASP A 56 12.78 8.68 2.28
C ASP A 56 11.74 7.58 2.44
N LEU A 57 10.47 7.81 2.05
CA LEU A 57 9.42 6.79 2.04
C LEU A 57 9.88 5.52 1.32
N LEU A 58 10.43 5.66 0.11
CA LEU A 58 10.89 4.52 -0.70
C LEU A 58 12.03 3.73 -0.07
N LYS A 59 12.95 4.42 0.63
CA LYS A 59 14.16 3.82 1.22
C LYS A 59 13.95 3.29 2.63
N SER A 60 13.13 3.96 3.43
CA SER A 60 12.91 3.65 4.84
C SER A 60 11.70 2.75 5.09
N SER A 61 10.81 2.58 4.11
CA SER A 61 9.69 1.66 4.23
C SER A 61 10.09 0.23 3.86
N TYR A 62 9.52 -0.74 4.56
CA TYR A 62 9.81 -2.16 4.36
C TYR A 62 8.53 -2.94 4.09
N ILE A 63 8.65 -3.96 3.25
CA ILE A 63 7.60 -4.91 2.93
C ILE A 63 8.07 -6.29 3.39
N GLY A 64 7.26 -6.90 4.26
CA GLY A 64 7.45 -8.27 4.74
C GLY A 64 6.40 -9.22 4.16
N ALA A 65 6.83 -10.35 3.61
CA ALA A 65 5.95 -11.40 3.12
C ALA A 65 6.59 -12.78 3.27
N LYS A 66 5.80 -13.82 3.61
CA LYS A 66 6.24 -15.22 3.74
C LYS A 66 7.01 -15.73 2.53
N ASP A 67 6.55 -15.32 1.36
CA ASP A 67 7.21 -15.55 0.08
C ASP A 67 6.71 -14.46 -0.89
N PHE A 68 7.60 -13.88 -1.68
CA PHE A 68 7.25 -12.97 -2.77
C PHE A 68 6.95 -13.76 -4.04
N LYS A 69 6.13 -14.81 -3.95
CA LYS A 69 5.67 -15.54 -5.15
C LYS A 69 5.02 -14.53 -6.07
N LEU A 70 5.66 -14.30 -7.21
CA LEU A 70 5.35 -13.30 -8.23
C LEU A 70 3.84 -13.06 -8.29
N LEU A 71 3.40 -12.02 -7.58
CA LEU A 71 2.06 -11.49 -7.74
C LEU A 71 1.94 -11.19 -9.24
N LYS A 72 0.82 -11.57 -9.86
CA LYS A 72 0.53 -11.26 -11.26
C LYS A 72 0.99 -9.82 -11.53
N LYS A 73 1.86 -9.67 -12.52
CA LYS A 73 2.50 -8.40 -12.91
C LYS A 73 1.49 -7.27 -12.76
N PHE A 74 1.88 -6.24 -12.03
CA PHE A 74 1.01 -5.10 -11.79
C PHE A 74 0.69 -4.46 -13.16
N GLN A 75 -0.60 -4.36 -13.49
CA GLN A 75 -1.03 -3.66 -14.70
C GLN A 75 -1.26 -2.20 -14.30
N PHE A 76 -0.61 -1.29 -15.02
CA PHE A 76 -0.92 0.14 -14.92
C PHE A 76 -2.41 0.33 -15.22
N SER A 77 -3.09 1.05 -14.33
CA SER A 77 -4.47 1.47 -14.57
C SER A 77 -4.45 2.94 -14.93
N ASP A 78 -4.99 3.29 -16.09
CA ASP A 78 -5.14 4.69 -16.52
C ASP A 78 -6.17 5.48 -15.68
N GLN A 79 -6.83 4.82 -14.72
CA GLN A 79 -7.80 5.50 -13.86
C GLN A 79 -7.05 6.30 -12.79
N LEU A 80 -7.17 7.63 -12.90
CA LEU A 80 -6.84 8.58 -11.85
C LEU A 80 -7.77 8.35 -10.65
N LEU A 81 -7.45 7.34 -9.85
CA LEU A 81 -8.14 7.05 -8.61
C LEU A 81 -7.63 7.99 -7.53
N ASP A 82 -8.55 8.64 -6.84
CA ASP A 82 -8.24 9.36 -5.61
C ASP A 82 -7.81 8.37 -4.52
N MET A 83 -6.78 8.72 -3.73
CA MET A 83 -6.26 7.86 -2.67
C MET A 83 -7.37 7.44 -1.70
N ARG A 84 -8.30 8.36 -1.40
CA ARG A 84 -9.45 8.08 -0.54
C ARG A 84 -10.37 7.02 -1.14
N GLU A 85 -10.69 7.14 -2.44
CA GLU A 85 -11.53 6.15 -3.12
C GLU A 85 -10.84 4.78 -3.21
N LEU A 86 -9.53 4.75 -3.44
CA LEU A 86 -8.74 3.52 -3.43
C LEU A 86 -8.80 2.82 -2.07
N LEU A 87 -8.63 3.58 -0.98
CA LEU A 87 -8.70 3.05 0.38
C LEU A 87 -10.11 2.55 0.73
N ASP A 88 -11.16 3.31 0.37
CA ASP A 88 -12.55 2.90 0.57
C ASP A 88 -12.86 1.58 -0.17
N ASN A 89 -12.45 1.48 -1.44
CA ASN A 89 -12.60 0.26 -2.25
C ASN A 89 -11.82 -0.93 -1.66
N ALA A 90 -10.61 -0.68 -1.15
CA ALA A 90 -9.79 -1.70 -0.51
C ALA A 90 -10.44 -2.21 0.79
N GLN A 91 -10.97 -1.31 1.62
CA GLN A 91 -11.71 -1.65 2.83
C GLN A 91 -12.97 -2.45 2.51
N GLU A 92 -13.76 -2.01 1.55
CA GLU A 92 -14.97 -2.71 1.11
C GLU A 92 -14.65 -4.14 0.67
N ARG A 93 -13.61 -4.32 -0.16
CA ARG A 93 -13.17 -5.65 -0.59
C ARG A 93 -12.77 -6.53 0.58
N ILE A 94 -11.99 -6.01 1.53
CA ILE A 94 -11.56 -6.77 2.72
C ILE A 94 -12.76 -7.20 3.59
N PHE A 95 -13.71 -6.29 3.79
CA PHE A 95 -14.93 -6.59 4.54
C PHE A 95 -15.81 -7.63 3.84
N ARG A 96 -15.96 -7.55 2.51
CA ARG A 96 -16.71 -8.55 1.71
C ARG A 96 -16.09 -9.93 1.81
N GLU A 97 -14.76 -10.01 1.70
CA GLU A 97 -14.04 -11.29 1.71
C GLU A 97 -13.92 -11.91 3.11
N ARG A 98 -14.39 -11.22 4.16
CA ARG A 98 -14.28 -11.64 5.58
C ARG A 98 -12.85 -12.06 5.95
N ARG A 99 -11.85 -11.40 5.35
CA ARG A 99 -10.44 -11.63 5.68
C ARG A 99 -10.23 -11.26 7.15
N GLY A 100 -9.24 -11.89 7.77
CA GLY A 100 -8.87 -11.64 9.16
C GLY A 100 -8.54 -10.16 9.44
N LYS A 101 -8.25 -9.84 10.70
CA LYS A 101 -7.93 -8.49 11.16
C LYS A 101 -6.91 -7.82 10.23
N ASN A 102 -7.29 -6.70 9.61
CA ASN A 102 -6.44 -5.92 8.73
C ASN A 102 -6.28 -4.51 9.29
N ILE A 103 -5.07 -3.96 9.20
CA ILE A 103 -4.77 -2.63 9.72
C ILE A 103 -5.57 -1.54 9.02
N ILE A 104 -5.88 -1.67 7.73
CA ILE A 104 -6.63 -0.67 6.97
C ILE A 104 -8.13 -0.65 7.32
N THR A 105 -8.66 -1.74 7.88
CA THR A 105 -10.04 -1.81 8.38
C THR A 105 -10.13 -1.62 9.89
N SER A 106 -9.00 -1.44 10.58
CA SER A 106 -8.97 -1.18 12.02
C SER A 106 -9.71 0.12 12.34
N GLY A 107 -10.65 0.10 13.28
CA GLY A 107 -11.50 1.26 13.61
C GLY A 107 -12.71 1.46 12.71
N TYR A 108 -12.87 0.65 11.66
CA TYR A 108 -14.03 0.69 10.76
C TYR A 108 -14.95 -0.51 10.98
N ARG A 109 -16.25 -0.33 10.70
CA ARG A 109 -17.24 -1.42 10.65
C ARG A 109 -18.19 -1.24 9.48
N LEU A 110 -18.77 -2.36 9.04
CA LEU A 110 -19.91 -2.32 8.13
C LEU A 110 -21.13 -1.77 8.87
N ALA A 111 -21.75 -0.75 8.28
CA ALA A 111 -23.07 -0.29 8.66
C ALA A 111 -24.06 -1.43 8.40
N SER A 112 -24.38 -2.18 9.45
CA SER A 112 -25.22 -3.39 9.36
C SER A 112 -26.60 -3.17 9.95
N HIS A 113 -26.84 -2.03 10.61
CA HIS A 113 -28.08 -1.74 11.30
C HIS A 113 -28.78 -0.50 10.75
N ALA A 114 -30.12 -0.55 10.79
CA ALA A 114 -31.04 0.49 10.33
C ALA A 114 -30.90 1.87 11.04
N ASN A 115 -29.99 1.98 12.02
CA ASN A 115 -29.65 3.22 12.73
C ASN A 115 -28.22 3.71 12.46
N ASP A 116 -27.39 2.94 11.74
CA ASP A 116 -26.14 3.48 11.22
C ASP A 116 -26.50 4.37 10.03
N ASN A 117 -25.86 5.54 9.91
CA ASN A 117 -26.13 6.57 8.89
C ASN A 117 -25.88 6.14 7.42
N GLY A 118 -25.88 4.83 7.12
CA GLY A 118 -25.98 4.30 5.77
C GLY A 118 -27.38 4.56 5.22
N LYS A 119 -27.54 5.66 4.47
CA LYS A 119 -28.78 5.98 3.76
C LYS A 119 -29.27 4.76 2.97
N LYS A 120 -30.43 4.23 3.37
CA LYS A 120 -31.15 3.15 2.69
C LYS A 120 -31.38 3.57 1.23
N GLY A 121 -30.62 3.01 0.29
CA GLY A 121 -30.70 3.34 -1.14
C GLY A 121 -29.38 3.74 -1.82
N MET A 122 -28.26 3.88 -1.11
CA MET A 122 -26.95 3.99 -1.77
C MET A 122 -26.41 2.60 -2.12
N ALA A 123 -26.03 2.41 -3.39
CA ALA A 123 -25.47 1.16 -3.92
C ALA A 123 -24.09 0.76 -3.32
N ARG A 124 -23.49 1.61 -2.48
CA ARG A 124 -22.20 1.36 -1.82
C ARG A 124 -22.44 0.84 -0.40
N MET A 125 -21.70 -0.20 0.01
CA MET A 125 -21.71 -0.66 1.40
C MET A 125 -21.31 0.50 2.33
N GLY A 126 -22.17 0.84 3.29
CA GLY A 126 -21.84 1.88 4.27
C GLY A 126 -20.69 1.40 5.15
N ILE A 127 -19.53 2.03 5.07
CA ILE A 127 -18.43 1.83 6.01
C ILE A 127 -18.48 3.00 6.99
N THR A 128 -18.62 2.70 8.28
CA THR A 128 -18.63 3.71 9.33
C THR A 128 -17.32 3.67 10.10
N ASN A 129 -16.69 4.83 10.20
CA ASN A 129 -15.51 5.03 11.02
C ASN A 129 -15.93 5.32 12.47
N TYR A 130 -15.43 4.53 13.41
CA TYR A 130 -15.67 4.70 14.85
C TYR A 130 -14.45 5.28 15.57
N PHE A 131 -13.25 5.11 15.02
CA PHE A 131 -11.99 5.53 15.64
C PHE A 131 -11.00 5.99 14.57
N LEU A 132 -10.25 7.05 14.88
CA LEU A 132 -9.19 7.53 13.99
C LEU A 132 -8.20 6.40 13.68
N ASN A 133 -8.14 5.99 12.42
CA ASN A 133 -7.14 5.07 11.93
C ASN A 133 -5.95 5.88 11.40
N THR A 134 -4.92 6.01 12.24
CA THR A 134 -3.71 6.77 11.91
C THR A 134 -2.96 6.20 10.72
N VAL A 135 -3.13 4.91 10.41
CA VAL A 135 -2.53 4.27 9.22
C VAL A 135 -3.23 4.75 7.95
N ILE A 136 -4.56 4.92 7.97
CA ILE A 136 -5.30 5.53 6.85
C ILE A 136 -4.85 6.98 6.65
N THR A 137 -4.71 7.75 7.73
CA THR A 137 -4.19 9.12 7.64
C THR A 137 -2.77 9.16 7.08
N ALA A 138 -1.91 8.20 7.45
CA ALA A 138 -0.56 8.10 6.89
C ALA A 138 -0.58 7.80 5.39
N PHE A 139 -1.48 6.94 4.90
CA PHE A 139 -1.63 6.66 3.46
C PHE A 139 -2.16 7.85 2.65
N GLN A 140 -2.76 8.84 3.30
CA GLN A 140 -3.21 10.08 2.67
C GLN A 140 -2.13 11.17 2.65
N ALA A 141 -0.89 10.86 3.05
CA ALA A 141 0.20 11.80 2.98
C ALA A 141 0.70 11.97 1.51
N PRO A 142 1.22 13.15 1.13
CA PRO A 142 1.57 13.47 -0.26
C PRO A 142 2.54 12.50 -0.94
N GLU A 143 3.45 11.89 -0.16
CA GLU A 143 4.39 10.89 -0.66
C GLU A 143 3.69 9.61 -1.15
N TRP A 144 2.58 9.21 -0.54
CA TRP A 144 1.78 8.07 -0.98
C TRP A 144 0.93 8.42 -2.19
N GLU A 145 0.42 9.66 -2.28
CA GLU A 145 -0.26 10.15 -3.48
C GLU A 145 0.69 10.21 -4.67
N THR A 146 1.93 10.67 -4.44
CA THR A 146 3.00 10.64 -5.45
C THR A 146 3.23 9.20 -5.91
N LEU A 147 3.35 8.24 -4.98
CA LEU A 147 3.50 6.83 -5.33
C LEU A 147 2.33 6.30 -6.16
N LEU A 148 1.09 6.69 -5.82
CA LEU A 148 -0.12 6.26 -6.54
C LEU A 148 -0.16 6.81 -7.98
N SER A 149 0.41 7.99 -8.20
CA SER A 149 0.49 8.62 -9.52
C SER A 149 1.56 8.04 -10.46
N ARG A 150 2.46 7.18 -9.95
CA ARG A 150 3.54 6.53 -10.69
C ARG A 150 3.10 5.18 -11.27
#